data_AF-E9JVC5-F1
#
_entry.id   AF-E9JVC5-F1
#
_cell.length_a   1.000
_cell.length_b   1.000
_cell.length_c   1.000
_cell.angle_alpha   90.00
_cell.angle_beta   90.00
_cell.angle_gamma   90.00
#
_symmetry.space_group_name_H-M   'P 1'
#
loop_
_entity.id
_entity.type
_entity.pdbx_description
1 polymer ?
#
loop_
_entity_poly.entity_id
_entity_poly.type
_entity_poly.pdbx_seq_one_letter_code
_entity_poly.pdbx_strand_id
1 'polypeptide(L)'
;PNVVVAQDGSGQFTTIMAAINAMPEQYDGRYVIYVKAGVYDEQVTIKRELKNITMYGDGSEKTIVTGSKNFNAGTPTFLTATFAVMGDGFMCIGMGFRNTA
;
A
#
# COMPACT_ATOMS: atom_id res chain seq x y z
N PRO A 1 1.57 15.43 -3.57
CA PRO A 1 1.97 14.15 -2.91
C PRO A 1 3.47 14.22 -2.60
N ASN A 2 3.93 13.49 -1.57
CA ASN A 2 5.36 13.37 -1.27
C ASN A 2 6.04 12.40 -2.25
N VAL A 3 5.35 11.30 -2.56
CA VAL A 3 5.82 10.26 -3.49
C VAL A 3 4.71 9.79 -4.42
N VAL A 4 5.10 9.40 -5.63
CA VAL A 4 4.24 8.84 -6.67
C VAL A 4 4.71 7.42 -7.00
N VAL A 5 3.78 6.48 -6.97
CA VAL A 5 3.97 5.09 -7.37
C VAL A 5 3.27 4.87 -8.70
N ALA A 6 3.99 4.37 -9.70
CA ALA A 6 3.44 4.06 -11.01
C ALA A 6 4.17 2.87 -11.66
N GLN A 7 3.44 1.82 -12.04
CA GLN A 7 4.02 0.61 -12.64
C GLN A 7 4.64 0.87 -14.01
N ASP A 8 4.18 1.91 -14.71
CA ASP A 8 4.71 2.34 -16.03
C ASP A 8 6.04 3.09 -15.95
N GLY A 9 6.59 3.30 -14.74
CA GLY A 9 7.84 4.02 -14.51
C GLY A 9 7.70 5.55 -14.54
N SER A 10 6.49 6.09 -14.68
CA SER A 10 6.23 7.54 -14.66
C SER A 10 6.22 8.15 -13.24
N GLY A 11 6.46 7.34 -12.22
CA GLY A 11 6.54 7.72 -10.80
C GLY A 11 7.94 7.51 -10.22
N GLN A 12 8.12 7.89 -8.96
CA GLN A 12 9.38 7.67 -8.24
C GLN A 12 9.61 6.20 -7.88
N PHE A 13 8.53 5.43 -7.71
CA PHE A 13 8.58 4.01 -7.41
C PHE A 13 7.63 3.23 -8.32
N THR A 14 7.94 1.96 -8.57
CA THR A 14 7.07 1.04 -9.32
C THR A 14 6.17 0.19 -8.42
N THR A 15 6.49 0.10 -7.12
CA THR A 15 5.73 -0.66 -6.11
C THR A 15 5.41 0.19 -4.88
N ILE A 16 4.33 -0.16 -4.20
CA ILE A 16 3.86 0.53 -3.00
C ILE A 16 4.83 0.29 -1.83
N MET A 17 5.31 -0.94 -1.66
CA MET A 17 6.28 -1.26 -0.61
C MET A 17 7.62 -0.54 -0.80
N ALA A 18 8.08 -0.30 -2.03
CA ALA A 18 9.29 0.49 -2.25
C ALA A 18 9.11 1.94 -1.78
N ALA A 19 7.94 2.54 -2.04
CA ALA A 19 7.62 3.89 -1.57
C ALA A 19 7.52 3.97 -0.04
N ILE A 20 6.92 2.96 0.60
CA ILE A 20 6.85 2.86 2.07
C ILE A 20 8.23 2.70 2.68
N ASN A 21 9.08 1.83 2.12
CA ASN A 21 10.43 1.58 2.63
C ASN A 21 11.37 2.78 2.45
N ALA A 22 11.08 3.67 1.50
CA ALA A 22 11.83 4.89 1.26
C ALA A 22 11.37 6.07 2.12
N MET A 23 10.28 5.91 2.90
CA MET A 23 9.85 6.94 3.85
C MET A 23 10.92 7.10 4.95
N PRO A 24 11.30 8.33 5.31
CA PRO A 24 12.22 8.55 6.42
C PRO A 24 11.61 8.02 7.74
N GLU A 25 12.45 7.47 8.61
CA GLU A 25 12.00 6.90 9.90
C GLU A 25 11.26 7.91 10.78
N GLN A 26 11.62 9.19 10.65
CA GLN A 26 10.94 10.30 11.30
C GLN A 26 10.46 11.26 10.22
N TYR A 27 9.16 11.53 10.22
CA TYR A 27 8.54 12.52 9.34
C TYR A 27 7.55 13.35 10.15
N ASP A 28 7.78 14.66 10.21
CA ASP A 28 6.85 15.57 10.86
C ASP A 28 5.66 15.86 9.94
N GLY A 29 4.46 15.58 10.43
CA GLY A 29 3.21 15.79 9.71
C GLY A 29 2.68 14.56 8.98
N ARG A 30 2.02 14.79 7.84
CA ARG A 30 1.29 13.77 7.07
C ARG A 30 2.01 13.42 5.78
N TYR A 31 2.41 12.16 5.63
CA TYR A 31 3.13 11.68 4.46
C TYR A 31 2.15 11.16 3.41
N VAL A 32 2.16 11.77 2.22
CA VAL A 32 1.17 11.52 1.18
C VAL A 32 1.76 10.70 0.03
N ILE A 33 1.23 9.50 -0.16
CA ILE A 33 1.58 8.56 -1.24
C ILE A 33 0.46 8.59 -2.29
N TYR A 34 0.81 8.94 -3.52
CA TYR A 34 -0.07 8.81 -4.67
C TYR A 34 0.25 7.53 -5.42
N VAL A 35 -0.74 6.68 -5.67
CA VAL A 35 -0.60 5.43 -6.40
C VAL A 35 -1.43 5.52 -7.68
N LYS A 36 -0.77 5.55 -8.84
CA LYS A 36 -1.47 5.63 -10.13
C LYS A 36 -2.31 4.39 -10.41
N ALA A 37 -3.19 4.48 -11.39
CA ALA A 37 -3.94 3.34 -11.90
C ALA A 37 -3.00 2.17 -12.26
N GLY A 38 -3.40 0.97 -11.86
CA GLY A 38 -2.58 -0.23 -11.97
C GLY A 38 -3.09 -1.34 -11.04
N VAL A 39 -2.65 -2.56 -11.32
CA VAL A 39 -2.89 -3.72 -10.45
C VAL A 39 -1.56 -4.09 -9.80
N TYR A 40 -1.44 -3.77 -8.52
CA TYR A 40 -0.26 -3.97 -7.70
C TYR A 40 -0.36 -5.33 -7.00
N ASP A 41 0.27 -6.35 -7.58
CA ASP A 41 0.36 -7.69 -6.98
C ASP A 41 1.52 -7.74 -5.99
N GLU A 42 1.24 -7.29 -4.76
CA GLU A 42 2.21 -7.20 -3.68
C GLU A 42 1.52 -7.27 -2.31
N GLN A 43 2.27 -7.73 -1.31
CA GLN A 43 1.84 -7.60 0.08
C GLN A 43 2.34 -6.30 0.68
N VAL A 44 1.41 -5.47 1.15
CA VAL A 44 1.73 -4.18 1.74
C VAL A 44 1.55 -4.24 3.24
N THR A 45 2.58 -3.83 3.99
CA THR A 45 2.52 -3.71 5.45
C THR A 45 3.04 -2.35 5.90
N ILE A 46 2.17 -1.54 6.47
CA ILE A 46 2.54 -0.29 7.15
C ILE A 46 2.80 -0.63 8.61
N LYS A 47 4.08 -0.61 9.00
CA LYS A 47 4.52 -0.91 10.37
C LYS A 47 4.11 0.20 11.33
N ARG A 48 4.09 -0.11 12.63
CA ARG A 48 3.63 0.78 13.70
C ARG A 48 4.42 2.08 13.80
N GLU A 49 5.68 2.05 13.41
CA GLU A 49 6.61 3.18 13.41
C GLU A 49 6.25 4.21 12.33
N LEU A 50 5.56 3.78 11.27
CA LEU A 50 5.19 4.62 10.13
C LEU A 50 3.80 5.22 10.34
N LYS A 51 3.75 6.46 10.81
CA LYS A 51 2.51 7.15 11.20
C LYS A 51 2.05 8.19 10.18
N ASN A 52 0.78 8.57 10.27
CA ASN A 52 0.16 9.67 9.51
C ASN A 52 0.29 9.55 7.99
N ILE A 53 0.30 8.33 7.44
CA ILE A 53 0.35 8.11 6.00
C ILE A 53 -1.03 8.33 5.38
N THR A 54 -1.09 9.09 4.29
CA THR A 54 -2.24 9.13 3.39
C THR A 54 -1.87 8.44 2.10
N MET A 55 -2.60 7.41 1.73
CA MET A 55 -2.45 6.75 0.43
C MET A 55 -3.69 6.99 -0.41
N TYR A 56 -3.52 7.52 -1.62
CA TYR A 56 -4.65 7.68 -2.53
C TYR A 56 -4.36 7.19 -3.94
N GLY A 57 -5.40 6.73 -4.61
CA GLY A 57 -5.34 6.23 -5.99
C GLY A 57 -6.25 6.97 -6.95
N ASP A 58 -6.22 6.53 -8.21
CA ASP A 58 -7.03 7.08 -9.32
C ASP A 58 -8.50 6.62 -9.31
N GLY A 59 -8.89 5.84 -8.29
CA GLY A 59 -10.21 5.26 -8.10
C GLY A 59 -10.12 3.81 -7.68
N SER A 60 -11.09 3.35 -6.87
CA SER A 60 -11.05 2.02 -6.26
C SER A 60 -11.06 0.85 -7.26
N GLU A 61 -11.55 1.09 -8.47
CA GLU A 61 -11.54 0.09 -9.56
C GLU A 61 -10.34 0.24 -10.51
N LYS A 62 -9.55 1.31 -10.37
CA LYS A 62 -8.40 1.62 -11.23
C LYS A 62 -7.07 1.36 -10.55
N THR A 63 -6.99 1.64 -9.25
CA THR A 63 -5.79 1.41 -8.44
C THR A 63 -6.09 0.30 -7.45
N ILE A 64 -5.61 -0.91 -7.73
CA ILE A 64 -5.95 -2.11 -6.98
C ILE A 64 -4.68 -2.74 -6.40
N VAL A 65 -4.67 -3.00 -5.10
CA VAL A 65 -3.69 -3.90 -4.48
C VAL A 65 -4.30 -5.30 -4.41
N THR A 66 -3.57 -6.30 -4.91
CA THR A 66 -4.03 -7.69 -5.01
C THR A 66 -3.04 -8.63 -4.35
N GLY A 67 -3.55 -9.76 -3.88
CA GLY A 67 -2.78 -10.87 -3.34
C GLY A 67 -3.61 -12.16 -3.33
N SER A 68 -3.02 -13.26 -2.91
CA SER A 68 -3.66 -14.60 -2.97
C SER A 68 -3.27 -15.52 -1.79
N LYS A 69 -2.73 -14.97 -0.70
CA LYS A 69 -2.41 -15.77 0.50
C LYS A 69 -3.70 -16.24 1.18
N ASN A 70 -3.71 -17.47 1.65
CA ASN A 70 -4.85 -18.08 2.34
C ASN A 70 -4.44 -19.15 3.34
N PHE A 71 -5.38 -19.50 4.22
CA PHE A 71 -5.19 -20.50 5.26
C PHE A 71 -5.00 -21.91 4.71
N ASN A 72 -5.72 -22.29 3.66
CA ASN A 72 -5.65 -23.62 3.07
C ASN A 72 -4.26 -23.93 2.49
N ALA A 73 -3.54 -22.89 2.05
CA ALA A 73 -2.15 -22.96 1.61
C ALA A 73 -1.13 -22.85 2.76
N GLY A 74 -1.56 -22.93 4.02
CA GLY A 74 -0.70 -22.94 5.21
C GLY A 74 -0.32 -21.57 5.76
N THR A 75 -0.90 -20.47 5.27
CA THR A 75 -0.66 -19.13 5.82
C THR A 75 -1.63 -18.85 6.97
N PRO A 76 -1.18 -18.60 8.21
CA PRO A 76 -2.08 -18.22 9.31
C PRO A 76 -2.92 -17.01 8.93
N THR A 77 -4.21 -16.99 9.29
CA THR A 77 -5.18 -15.95 8.87
C THR A 77 -4.69 -14.53 9.11
N PHE A 78 -3.96 -14.28 10.20
CA PHE A 78 -3.38 -12.96 10.47
C PHE A 78 -2.37 -12.50 9.39
N LEU A 79 -1.66 -13.44 8.76
CA LEU A 79 -0.64 -13.20 7.74
C LEU A 79 -1.19 -13.29 6.30
N THR A 80 -2.49 -13.54 6.11
CA THR A 80 -3.11 -13.61 4.76
C THR A 80 -3.52 -12.25 4.22
N ALA A 81 -3.44 -11.18 5.01
CA ALA A 81 -3.83 -9.84 4.56
C ALA A 81 -2.98 -9.40 3.35
N THR A 82 -3.65 -8.98 2.27
CA THR A 82 -3.00 -8.32 1.12
C THR A 82 -2.43 -6.97 1.55
N PHE A 83 -3.16 -6.24 2.39
CA PHE A 83 -2.79 -4.91 2.88
C PHE A 83 -3.02 -4.86 4.40
N ALA A 84 -1.97 -4.58 5.15
CA ALA A 84 -2.00 -4.51 6.61
C ALA A 84 -1.49 -3.15 7.10
N VAL A 85 -2.20 -2.57 8.07
CA VAL A 85 -1.86 -1.28 8.67
C VAL A 85 -1.78 -1.42 10.18
N MET A 86 -0.61 -1.10 10.73
CA MET A 86 -0.35 -1.05 12.17
C MET A 86 0.02 0.36 12.64
N GLY A 87 0.30 1.28 11.71
CA GLY A 87 0.65 2.66 12.00
C GLY A 87 -0.56 3.56 12.25
N ASP A 88 -0.46 4.44 13.24
CA ASP A 88 -1.53 5.36 13.63
C ASP A 88 -1.78 6.43 12.55
N GLY A 89 -3.04 6.87 12.41
CA GLY A 89 -3.38 8.01 11.57
C GLY A 89 -3.36 7.75 10.06
N PHE A 90 -3.33 6.48 9.65
CA PHE A 90 -3.45 6.08 8.25
C PHE A 90 -4.79 6.52 7.64
N MET A 91 -4.74 7.03 6.42
CA MET A 91 -5.92 7.35 5.63
C MET A 91 -5.77 6.78 4.22
N CYS A 92 -6.88 6.31 3.65
CA CYS A 92 -6.90 5.76 2.31
C CYS A 92 -8.08 6.28 1.49
N ILE A 93 -7.84 6.66 0.24
CA ILE A 93 -8.86 7.28 -0.63
C ILE A 93 -8.71 6.73 -2.06
N GLY A 94 -9.80 6.26 -2.68
CA GLY A 94 -9.77 5.88 -4.10
C GLY A 94 -8.85 4.70 -4.42
N MET A 95 -8.72 3.74 -3.50
CA MET A 95 -7.93 2.51 -3.66
C MET A 95 -8.85 1.29 -3.54
N GLY A 96 -8.57 0.25 -4.33
CA GLY A 96 -9.17 -1.07 -4.21
C GLY A 96 -8.22 -2.05 -3.55
N PHE A 97 -8.77 -2.95 -2.75
CA PHE A 97 -8.00 -4.02 -2.10
C PHE A 97 -8.73 -5.34 -2.31
N ARG A 98 -8.02 -6.36 -2.79
CA ARG A 98 -8.59 -7.70 -2.95
C ARG A 98 -7.62 -8.80 -2.56
N ASN A 99 -8.20 -9.91 -2.13
CA ASN A 99 -7.52 -11.19 -2.03
C ASN A 99 -8.25 -12.15 -3.00
N THR A 100 -7.48 -12.82 -3.86
CA THR A 100 -7.93 -13.65 -4.99
C THR A 100 -7.66 -15.14 -4.77
N ALA A 101 -7.39 -15.52 -3.52
CA ALA A 101 -7.23 -16.90 -3.11
C ALA A 101 -8.52 -17.73 -3.18
#